data_AF-A0AA35MCN1-F1
#
_entry.id   AF-A0AA35MCN1-F1
#
_cell.length_a   1.000
_cell.length_b   1.000
_cell.length_c   1.000
_cell.angle_alpha   90.00
_cell.angle_beta   90.00
_cell.angle_gamma   90.00
#
_symmetry.space_group_name_H-M   'P 1'
#
loop_
_entity.id
_entity.type
_entity.pdbx_description
1 polymer ?
#
loop_
_entity_poly.entity_id
_entity_poly.type
_entity_poly.pdbx_seq_one_letter_code
_entity_poly.pdbx_strand_id
1 'polypeptide(L)'
;MDLVRIECADFYPPTGNWPSTAPCYFAHLSEDLFPAFLNVRLIELMPDIIGLPNVHLDASICVVYYCILYHGCLLHRQSTPASEDVETRSKLYHHCLRALLAWEPYATGTATDFVAAFFMVRVAAERFELELSWTMFRRACQYAEKIELHRLDNSVGSGLSSLGSSVLEASRKGFWELVGMDIYFHLIHDKPPAIVGGARYDAQVNLPWVTALGLQQSEEAETEEITTLRFLIDSRRSFILMEFLQLLENAKVKPDLELVSKTEALCHKVEALYEQWEVDEWVKKIIVSDGQLWTLAGLAMEGYICILFMLCHAITTANFDTMESEAIDIEVARLPLTLKASRHVLQMADLLLNAMPSWRPSRSHLPSYKHTYRTHTWSPTYCIRKSHMVLEEMLPYCNVFSMD
;
A
#
# COMPACT_ATOMS: atom_id res chain seq x y z
N MET A 1 -24.55 -30.30 1.78
CA MET A 1 -24.09 -29.15 2.59
C MET A 1 -23.14 -29.72 3.62
N ASP A 2 -21.91 -30.00 3.20
CA ASP A 2 -20.87 -30.48 4.10
C ASP A 2 -20.00 -29.27 4.43
N LEU A 3 -20.27 -28.65 5.58
CA LEU A 3 -19.36 -27.71 6.21
C LEU A 3 -18.08 -28.48 6.52
N VAL A 4 -17.03 -28.22 5.75
CA VAL A 4 -15.73 -28.83 5.96
C VAL A 4 -15.27 -28.52 7.37
N ARG A 5 -15.08 -29.57 8.18
CA ARG A 5 -14.38 -29.52 9.45
C ARG A 5 -12.96 -29.04 9.19
N ILE A 6 -12.74 -27.74 9.31
CA ILE A 6 -11.41 -27.21 9.60
C ILE A 6 -11.22 -27.49 11.09
N GLU A 7 -10.32 -28.41 11.43
CA GLU A 7 -10.03 -28.72 12.83
C GLU A 7 -9.56 -27.44 13.54
N CYS A 8 -10.38 -26.97 14.48
CA CYS A 8 -10.13 -25.76 15.29
C CYS A 8 -8.82 -25.81 16.10
N ALA A 9 -8.14 -26.95 16.15
CA ALA A 9 -6.86 -27.12 16.86
C ALA A 9 -5.70 -26.37 16.21
N ASP A 10 -5.74 -26.10 14.89
CA ASP A 10 -4.63 -25.46 14.15
C ASP A 10 -4.72 -23.92 14.09
N PHE A 11 -5.80 -23.35 14.62
CA PHE A 11 -6.07 -21.90 14.67
C PHE A 11 -5.85 -21.28 16.05
N TYR A 12 -5.30 -22.03 17.00
CA TYR A 12 -4.91 -21.44 18.27
C TYR A 12 -3.81 -20.39 18.00
N PRO A 13 -3.98 -19.14 18.46
CA PRO A 13 -2.83 -18.27 18.62
C PRO A 13 -1.86 -19.01 19.56
N PRO A 14 -0.54 -19.07 19.25
CA PRO A 14 0.43 -19.57 20.21
C PRO A 14 0.23 -18.82 21.52
N THR A 15 0.48 -19.43 22.67
CA THR A 15 0.27 -18.89 24.03
C THR A 15 1.11 -17.64 24.39
N GLY A 16 1.51 -16.81 23.43
CA GLY A 16 2.15 -15.52 23.60
C GLY A 16 1.15 -14.38 23.78
N ASN A 17 1.61 -13.29 24.40
CA ASN A 17 0.85 -12.04 24.60
C ASN A 17 0.60 -11.28 23.26
N TRP A 18 -0.19 -11.86 22.36
CA TRP A 18 -0.77 -11.19 21.18
C TRP A 18 -1.79 -10.06 21.42
N PRO A 19 -2.38 -9.84 22.62
CA PRO A 19 -3.41 -8.80 22.81
C PRO A 19 -2.96 -7.38 22.49
N SER A 20 -1.66 -7.11 22.37
CA SER A 20 -1.12 -5.77 22.13
C SER A 20 -1.00 -5.37 20.66
N THR A 21 -1.02 -6.32 19.70
CA THR A 21 -0.78 -6.01 18.28
C THR A 21 -2.01 -5.43 17.57
N ALA A 22 -3.20 -5.96 17.82
CA ALA A 22 -4.43 -5.42 17.23
C ALA A 22 -4.70 -3.96 17.68
N PRO A 23 -4.59 -3.60 18.98
CA PRO A 23 -4.65 -2.19 19.40
C PRO A 23 -3.60 -1.30 18.71
N CYS A 24 -2.38 -1.81 18.50
CA CYS A 24 -1.34 -1.07 17.80
C CYS A 24 -1.69 -0.81 16.33
N TYR A 25 -2.31 -1.79 15.66
CA TYR A 25 -2.86 -1.60 14.32
C TYR A 25 -3.92 -0.50 14.29
N PHE A 26 -4.93 -0.57 15.17
CA PHE A 26 -6.00 0.42 15.21
C PHE A 26 -5.50 1.81 15.62
N ALA A 27 -4.44 1.92 16.41
CA ALA A 27 -3.86 3.21 16.77
C ALA A 27 -3.15 3.92 15.60
N HIS A 28 -2.71 3.19 14.57
CA HIS A 28 -1.86 3.75 13.51
C HIS A 28 -2.43 3.59 12.09
N LEU A 29 -3.30 2.62 11.84
CA LEU A 29 -3.85 2.26 10.52
C LEU A 29 -5.39 2.13 10.53
N SER A 30 -6.10 2.71 11.51
CA SER A 30 -7.56 2.60 11.64
C SER A 30 -8.36 3.05 10.41
N GLU A 31 -7.77 3.84 9.52
CA GLU A 31 -8.47 4.40 8.36
C GLU A 31 -8.16 3.70 7.05
N ASP A 32 -7.10 2.87 7.01
CA ASP A 32 -6.88 1.90 5.94
C ASP A 32 -7.87 0.71 6.05
N LEU A 33 -8.59 0.62 7.17
CA LEU A 33 -9.74 -0.26 7.31
C LEU A 33 -10.85 0.41 6.54
N PHE A 34 -11.39 -0.22 5.50
CA PHE A 34 -12.67 0.16 4.95
C PHE A 34 -13.71 0.08 6.10
N PRO A 35 -14.05 1.16 6.83
CA PRO A 35 -14.80 1.01 8.08
C PRO A 35 -16.22 0.52 7.79
N ALA A 36 -16.67 0.74 6.55
CA ALA A 36 -17.88 0.19 5.95
C ALA A 36 -17.97 -1.35 6.00
N PHE A 37 -16.84 -2.06 5.90
CA PHE A 37 -16.80 -3.48 5.61
C PHE A 37 -16.17 -4.33 6.73
N LEU A 38 -15.66 -3.70 7.80
CA LEU A 38 -15.07 -4.40 8.93
C LEU A 38 -15.76 -4.06 10.26
N ASN A 39 -16.18 -5.10 10.98
CA ASN A 39 -16.66 -4.96 12.35
C ASN A 39 -15.47 -5.02 13.31
N VAL A 40 -14.97 -3.85 13.74
CA VAL A 40 -13.83 -3.73 14.67
C VAL A 40 -14.07 -4.50 15.97
N ARG A 41 -15.29 -4.43 16.53
CA ARG A 41 -15.63 -5.16 17.76
C ARG A 41 -15.52 -6.66 17.58
N LEU A 42 -15.86 -7.18 16.40
CA LEU A 42 -15.66 -8.60 16.10
C LEU A 42 -14.16 -8.95 16.12
N ILE A 43 -13.31 -8.12 15.51
CA ILE A 43 -11.86 -8.31 15.50
C ILE A 43 -11.27 -8.28 16.91
N GLU A 44 -11.75 -7.37 17.77
CA GLU A 44 -11.35 -7.31 19.19
C GLU A 44 -11.78 -8.56 19.98
N LEU A 45 -12.92 -9.16 19.63
CA LEU A 45 -13.43 -10.39 20.26
C LEU A 45 -12.79 -11.67 19.71
N MET A 46 -12.14 -11.62 18.56
CA MET A 46 -11.52 -12.79 17.89
C MET A 46 -10.64 -13.64 18.83
N PRO A 47 -9.74 -13.07 19.66
CA PRO A 47 -8.91 -13.85 20.56
C PRO A 47 -9.69 -14.76 21.52
N ASP A 48 -10.88 -14.33 21.94
CA ASP A 48 -11.71 -15.04 22.92
C ASP A 48 -12.60 -16.11 22.28
N ILE A 49 -12.90 -15.97 20.99
CA ILE A 49 -13.87 -16.83 20.28
C ILE A 49 -13.23 -17.77 19.26
N ILE A 50 -12.01 -17.47 18.79
CA ILE A 50 -11.32 -18.31 17.82
C ILE A 50 -10.95 -19.66 18.43
N GLY A 51 -11.28 -20.75 17.72
CA GLY A 51 -11.00 -22.11 18.18
C GLY A 51 -12.00 -22.69 19.19
N LEU A 52 -13.03 -21.94 19.60
CA LEU A 52 -14.11 -22.48 20.42
C LEU A 52 -14.93 -23.52 19.63
N PRO A 53 -15.23 -24.70 20.19
CA PRO A 53 -15.79 -25.83 19.45
C PRO A 53 -17.21 -25.59 18.89
N ASN A 54 -17.94 -24.62 19.44
CA ASN A 54 -19.31 -24.29 19.04
C ASN A 54 -19.41 -22.95 18.29
N VAL A 55 -18.27 -22.28 18.02
CA VAL A 55 -18.25 -21.01 17.30
C VAL A 55 -17.70 -21.27 15.90
N HIS A 56 -18.50 -20.93 14.89
CA HIS A 56 -18.08 -20.99 13.49
C HIS A 56 -17.81 -19.58 12.99
N LEU A 57 -16.54 -19.30 12.70
CA LEU A 57 -16.09 -18.05 12.10
C LEU A 57 -15.98 -18.24 10.59
N ASP A 58 -16.34 -17.19 9.85
CA ASP A 58 -16.12 -17.16 8.41
C ASP A 58 -14.61 -17.20 8.11
N ALA A 59 -14.19 -17.99 7.12
CA ALA A 59 -12.77 -18.10 6.79
C ALA A 59 -12.17 -16.74 6.32
N SER A 60 -12.98 -15.88 5.69
CA SER A 60 -12.57 -14.53 5.28
C SER A 60 -12.26 -13.64 6.49
N ILE A 61 -13.04 -13.71 7.58
CA ILE A 61 -12.76 -12.90 8.79
C ILE A 61 -11.47 -13.37 9.49
N CYS A 62 -11.16 -14.67 9.43
CA CYS A 62 -9.89 -15.20 9.91
C CYS A 62 -8.70 -14.62 9.12
N VAL A 63 -8.80 -14.51 7.79
CA VAL A 63 -7.77 -13.86 6.95
C VAL A 63 -7.55 -12.43 7.41
N VAL A 64 -8.63 -11.64 7.53
CA VAL A 64 -8.55 -10.24 7.96
C VAL A 64 -7.91 -10.11 9.33
N TYR A 65 -8.33 -10.93 10.30
CA TYR A 65 -7.78 -10.93 11.65
C TYR A 65 -6.26 -11.16 11.68
N TYR A 66 -5.76 -12.20 11.00
CA TYR A 66 -4.32 -12.46 10.98
C TYR A 66 -3.54 -11.38 10.23
N CYS A 67 -4.11 -10.77 9.18
CA CYS A 67 -3.50 -9.63 8.51
C CYS A 67 -3.39 -8.40 9.43
N ILE A 68 -4.44 -8.12 10.22
CA ILE A 68 -4.43 -7.04 11.23
C ILE A 68 -3.34 -7.30 12.28
N LEU A 69 -3.24 -8.53 12.81
CA LEU A 69 -2.18 -8.88 13.75
C LEU A 69 -0.78 -8.72 13.13
N TYR A 70 -0.61 -9.14 11.88
CA TYR A 70 0.66 -9.03 11.16
C TYR A 70 1.11 -7.56 11.01
N HIS A 71 0.22 -6.69 10.55
CA HIS A 71 0.52 -5.26 10.44
C HIS A 71 0.66 -4.58 11.82
N GLY A 72 -0.13 -4.96 12.81
CA GLY A 72 0.00 -4.46 14.18
C GLY A 72 1.37 -4.80 14.80
N CYS A 73 1.88 -5.99 14.54
CA CYS A 73 3.23 -6.40 14.94
C CYS A 73 4.33 -5.59 14.25
N LEU A 74 4.08 -5.14 13.01
CA LEU A 74 4.98 -4.25 12.27
C LEU A 74 5.11 -2.90 12.98
N LEU A 75 3.98 -2.32 13.38
CA LEU A 75 3.87 -0.96 13.91
C LEU A 75 4.28 -0.86 15.38
N HIS A 76 4.47 -1.99 16.05
CA HIS A 76 4.81 -2.06 17.45
C HIS A 76 6.23 -1.53 17.69
N ARG A 77 6.35 -0.35 18.34
CA ARG A 77 7.63 0.35 18.60
C ARG A 77 8.44 -0.21 19.79
N GLN A 78 7.95 -1.25 20.48
CA GLN A 78 8.59 -1.69 21.72
C GLN A 78 9.95 -2.35 21.49
N SER A 79 10.80 -2.27 22.52
CA SER A 79 12.16 -2.80 22.57
C SER A 79 12.21 -4.33 22.72
N THR A 80 11.37 -5.06 22.00
CA THR A 80 11.52 -6.51 21.87
C THR A 80 12.82 -6.82 21.12
N PRO A 81 13.54 -7.89 21.48
CA PRO A 81 14.73 -8.29 20.74
C PRO A 81 14.36 -8.51 19.26
N ALA A 82 15.11 -7.90 18.34
CA ALA A 82 14.80 -7.96 16.89
C ALA A 82 14.62 -9.39 16.35
N SER A 83 15.23 -10.40 16.98
CA SER A 83 15.05 -11.81 16.64
C SER A 83 13.65 -12.35 16.95
N GLU A 84 13.06 -11.95 18.08
CA GLU A 84 11.72 -12.39 18.50
C GLU A 84 10.63 -11.77 17.62
N ASP A 85 10.81 -10.51 17.19
CA ASP A 85 9.89 -9.84 16.26
C ASP A 85 9.88 -10.47 14.86
N VAL A 86 11.03 -10.94 14.37
CA VAL A 86 11.13 -11.60 13.06
C VAL A 86 10.45 -12.96 13.08
N GLU A 87 10.66 -13.76 14.14
CA GLU A 87 10.01 -15.06 14.29
C GLU A 87 8.50 -14.90 14.45
N THR A 88 8.08 -13.95 15.27
CA THR A 88 6.68 -13.58 15.51
C THR A 88 5.96 -13.20 14.22
N ARG A 89 6.54 -12.27 13.44
CA ARG A 89 5.99 -11.90 12.12
C ARG A 89 5.95 -13.07 11.15
N SER A 90 6.97 -13.93 11.16
CA SER A 90 6.97 -15.11 10.30
C SER A 90 5.84 -16.06 10.68
N LYS A 91 5.61 -16.32 11.96
CA LYS A 91 4.48 -17.12 12.44
C LYS A 91 3.14 -16.52 12.02
N LEU A 92 2.93 -15.21 12.24
CA LEU A 92 1.70 -14.52 11.83
C LEU A 92 1.45 -14.63 10.32
N TYR A 93 2.49 -14.45 9.50
CA TYR A 93 2.38 -14.61 8.06
C TYR A 93 1.99 -16.05 7.65
N HIS A 94 2.53 -17.09 8.33
CA HIS A 94 2.07 -18.47 8.10
C HIS A 94 0.59 -18.65 8.45
N HIS A 95 0.08 -17.99 9.50
CA HIS A 95 -1.34 -18.01 9.82
C HIS A 95 -2.19 -17.29 8.75
N CYS A 96 -1.71 -16.17 8.19
CA CYS A 96 -2.37 -15.54 7.03
C CYS A 96 -2.49 -16.52 5.86
N LEU A 97 -1.42 -17.24 5.52
CA LEU A 97 -1.45 -18.23 4.43
C LEU A 97 -2.39 -19.40 4.71
N ARG A 98 -2.43 -19.92 5.93
CA ARG A 98 -3.38 -20.99 6.29
C ARG A 98 -4.83 -20.52 6.21
N ALA A 99 -5.11 -19.34 6.73
CA ALA A 99 -6.44 -18.73 6.63
C ALA A 99 -6.84 -18.50 5.17
N LEU A 100 -5.90 -18.03 4.34
CA LEU A 100 -6.09 -17.83 2.90
C LEU A 100 -6.48 -19.15 2.20
N LEU A 101 -5.73 -20.24 2.44
CA LEU A 101 -6.01 -21.55 1.85
C LEU A 101 -7.37 -22.12 2.29
N ALA A 102 -7.80 -21.83 3.51
CA ALA A 102 -9.10 -22.22 4.03
C ALA A 102 -10.25 -21.39 3.41
N TRP A 103 -10.00 -20.14 3.07
CA TRP A 103 -10.99 -19.20 2.55
C TRP A 103 -11.17 -19.28 1.03
N GLU A 104 -10.08 -19.35 0.28
CA GLU A 104 -10.07 -19.20 -1.19
C GLU A 104 -11.04 -20.11 -1.95
N PRO A 105 -11.23 -21.40 -1.59
CA PRO A 105 -12.16 -22.29 -2.29
C PRO A 105 -13.64 -21.91 -2.11
N TYR A 106 -13.98 -21.17 -1.06
CA TYR A 106 -15.36 -20.86 -0.66
C TYR A 106 -15.73 -19.39 -0.88
N ALA A 107 -14.78 -18.55 -1.29
CA ALA A 107 -15.02 -17.13 -1.52
C ALA A 107 -16.08 -16.90 -2.61
N THR A 108 -17.17 -16.23 -2.27
CA THR A 108 -18.31 -16.00 -3.19
C THR A 108 -18.32 -14.59 -3.78
N GLY A 109 -17.56 -13.67 -3.18
CA GLY A 109 -17.47 -12.26 -3.56
C GLY A 109 -18.33 -11.35 -2.70
N THR A 110 -18.43 -11.66 -1.41
CA THR A 110 -19.03 -10.78 -0.39
C THR A 110 -18.14 -9.58 -0.07
N ALA A 111 -18.66 -8.62 0.70
CA ALA A 111 -17.87 -7.51 1.23
C ALA A 111 -16.69 -8.00 2.10
N THR A 112 -16.87 -9.07 2.88
CA THR A 112 -15.78 -9.64 3.69
C THR A 112 -14.73 -10.34 2.82
N ASP A 113 -15.14 -10.99 1.72
CA ASP A 113 -14.21 -11.56 0.72
C ASP A 113 -13.36 -10.45 0.08
N PHE A 114 -13.99 -9.31 -0.22
CA PHE A 114 -13.29 -8.13 -0.72
C PHE A 114 -12.23 -7.62 0.27
N VAL A 115 -12.60 -7.40 1.54
CA VAL A 115 -11.66 -6.94 2.57
C VAL A 115 -10.54 -7.96 2.81
N ALA A 116 -10.86 -9.25 2.87
CA ALA A 116 -9.87 -10.31 3.02
C ALA A 116 -8.84 -10.32 1.89
N ALA A 117 -9.31 -10.23 0.63
CA ALA A 117 -8.44 -10.12 -0.54
C ALA A 117 -7.52 -8.88 -0.43
N PHE A 118 -8.11 -7.71 -0.14
CA PHE A 118 -7.38 -6.44 -0.08
C PHE A 118 -6.32 -6.41 1.02
N PHE A 119 -6.62 -6.92 2.22
CA PHE A 119 -5.65 -7.01 3.31
C PHE A 119 -4.48 -7.94 2.94
N MET A 120 -4.76 -9.05 2.27
CA MET A 120 -3.73 -9.99 1.84
C MET A 120 -2.80 -9.39 0.77
N VAL A 121 -3.25 -8.42 -0.04
CA VAL A 121 -2.39 -7.67 -0.99
C VAL A 121 -1.20 -7.05 -0.26
N ARG A 122 -1.47 -6.37 0.87
CA ARG A 122 -0.47 -5.64 1.65
C ARG A 122 0.47 -6.59 2.38
N VAL A 123 -0.07 -7.62 3.03
CA VAL A 123 0.74 -8.64 3.70
C VAL A 123 1.69 -9.33 2.72
N ALA A 124 1.20 -9.75 1.55
CA ALA A 124 2.02 -10.38 0.52
C ALA A 124 3.09 -9.42 -0.04
N ALA A 125 2.71 -8.15 -0.27
CA ALA A 125 3.65 -7.13 -0.70
C ALA A 125 4.78 -6.95 0.32
N GLU A 126 4.47 -6.83 1.61
CA GLU A 126 5.46 -6.67 2.70
C GLU A 126 6.41 -7.87 2.86
N ARG A 127 6.01 -9.05 2.37
CA ARG A 127 6.84 -10.26 2.29
C ARG A 127 7.57 -10.42 0.96
N PHE A 128 7.51 -9.40 0.09
CA PHE A 128 8.11 -9.40 -1.24
C PHE A 128 7.54 -10.47 -2.19
N GLU A 129 6.31 -10.91 -1.96
CA GLU A 129 5.62 -11.88 -2.82
C GLU A 129 4.68 -11.18 -3.81
N LEU A 130 5.25 -10.62 -4.88
CA LEU A 130 4.49 -9.86 -5.86
C LEU A 130 3.38 -10.68 -6.52
N GLU A 131 3.65 -11.92 -6.92
CA GLU A 131 2.63 -12.69 -7.65
C GLU A 131 1.42 -13.02 -6.77
N LEU A 132 1.65 -13.27 -5.47
CA LEU A 132 0.56 -13.44 -4.51
C LEU A 132 -0.18 -12.11 -4.30
N SER A 133 0.56 -11.02 -4.07
CA SER A 133 -0.01 -9.69 -3.90
C SER A 133 -0.88 -9.28 -5.09
N TRP A 134 -0.38 -9.48 -6.30
CA TRP A 134 -1.11 -9.21 -7.55
C TRP A 134 -2.33 -10.12 -7.73
N THR A 135 -2.22 -11.41 -7.40
CA THR A 135 -3.34 -12.34 -7.47
C THR A 135 -4.45 -11.94 -6.52
N MET A 136 -4.11 -11.57 -5.29
CA MET A 136 -5.07 -11.07 -4.31
C MET A 136 -5.67 -9.74 -4.74
N PHE A 137 -4.89 -8.85 -5.35
CA PHE A 137 -5.40 -7.57 -5.84
C PHE A 137 -6.43 -7.75 -6.97
N ARG A 138 -6.15 -8.65 -7.93
CA ARG A 138 -7.14 -9.00 -8.97
C ARG A 138 -8.43 -9.57 -8.36
N ARG A 139 -8.32 -10.42 -7.34
CA ARG A 139 -9.50 -10.93 -6.61
C ARG A 139 -10.25 -9.80 -5.91
N ALA A 140 -9.56 -8.88 -5.27
CA ALA A 140 -10.16 -7.71 -4.64
C ALA A 140 -10.93 -6.86 -5.68
N CYS A 141 -10.36 -6.59 -6.85
CA CYS A 141 -11.06 -5.90 -7.94
C CYS A 141 -12.31 -6.65 -8.42
N GLN A 142 -12.23 -7.97 -8.57
CA GLN A 142 -13.39 -8.80 -8.94
C GLN A 142 -14.49 -8.77 -7.88
N TYR A 143 -14.13 -8.79 -6.60
CA TYR A 143 -15.10 -8.71 -5.51
C TYR A 143 -15.70 -7.30 -5.40
N ALA A 144 -14.89 -6.25 -5.59
CA ALA A 144 -15.35 -4.86 -5.66
C ALA A 144 -16.37 -4.64 -6.80
N GLU A 145 -16.16 -5.29 -7.94
CA GLU A 145 -17.12 -5.28 -9.06
C GLU A 145 -18.44 -5.98 -8.67
N LYS A 146 -18.37 -7.16 -8.03
CA LYS A 146 -19.54 -7.93 -7.58
C LYS A 146 -20.39 -7.20 -6.54
N ILE A 147 -19.76 -6.46 -5.62
CA ILE A 147 -20.47 -5.63 -4.64
C ILE A 147 -20.86 -4.25 -5.19
N GLU A 148 -20.68 -4.04 -6.50
CA GLU A 148 -21.02 -2.81 -7.22
C GLU A 148 -20.36 -1.53 -6.67
N LEU A 149 -19.13 -1.64 -6.14
CA LEU A 149 -18.39 -0.51 -5.57
C LEU A 149 -18.10 0.59 -6.60
N HIS A 150 -18.07 0.25 -7.89
CA HIS A 150 -17.89 1.18 -9.01
C HIS A 150 -19.17 1.97 -9.38
N ARG A 151 -20.31 1.68 -8.73
CA ARG A 151 -21.63 2.30 -8.99
C ARG A 151 -22.24 2.93 -7.73
N LEU A 152 -21.42 3.27 -6.73
CA LEU A 152 -21.89 3.79 -5.44
C LEU A 152 -22.79 5.02 -5.55
N ASP A 153 -22.51 5.91 -6.50
CA ASP A 153 -23.26 7.16 -6.70
C ASP A 153 -24.34 7.07 -7.78
N ASN A 154 -24.63 5.88 -8.30
CA ASN A 154 -25.71 5.71 -9.25
C ASN A 154 -27.07 5.78 -8.52
N SER A 155 -27.93 6.71 -8.95
CA SER A 155 -29.22 7.04 -8.31
C SER A 155 -30.29 5.93 -8.32
N VAL A 156 -30.09 4.84 -9.05
CA VAL A 156 -31.10 3.79 -9.25
C VAL A 156 -30.64 2.46 -8.66
N GLY A 157 -31.04 2.20 -7.41
CA GLY A 157 -31.15 0.84 -6.88
C GLY A 157 -29.88 0.20 -6.29
N SER A 158 -28.77 0.92 -6.10
CA SER A 158 -27.65 0.35 -5.35
C SER A 158 -28.06 0.17 -3.89
N GLY A 159 -28.01 -1.08 -3.41
CA GLY A 159 -28.34 -1.41 -2.01
C GLY A 159 -27.51 -0.63 -1.00
N LEU A 160 -26.32 -0.17 -1.41
CA LEU A 160 -25.41 0.67 -0.64
C LEU A 160 -25.81 2.14 -0.54
N SER A 161 -26.58 2.68 -1.48
CA SER A 161 -27.07 4.07 -1.42
C SER A 161 -28.10 4.30 -0.31
N SER A 162 -28.63 3.22 0.28
CA SER A 162 -29.51 3.27 1.46
C SER A 162 -28.77 3.22 2.80
N LEU A 163 -27.45 3.01 2.79
CA LEU A 163 -26.64 3.00 4.01
C LEU A 163 -26.39 4.42 4.54
N GLY A 164 -26.12 4.52 5.84
CA GLY A 164 -25.80 5.80 6.49
C GLY A 164 -24.61 6.50 5.82
N SER A 165 -24.61 7.84 5.82
CA SER A 165 -23.63 8.67 5.12
C SER A 165 -22.17 8.26 5.38
N SER A 166 -21.83 7.91 6.63
CA SER A 166 -20.49 7.44 7.00
C SER A 166 -20.03 6.18 6.24
N VAL A 167 -20.93 5.21 6.03
CA VAL A 167 -20.60 3.97 5.32
C VAL A 167 -20.43 4.21 3.82
N LEU A 168 -21.21 5.13 3.27
CA LEU A 168 -21.08 5.54 1.88
C LEU A 168 -19.73 6.23 1.63
N GLU A 169 -19.32 7.18 2.49
CA GLU A 169 -18.01 7.83 2.38
C GLU A 169 -16.85 6.84 2.51
N ALA A 170 -16.93 5.93 3.48
CA ALA A 170 -15.99 4.83 3.64
C ALA A 170 -15.87 3.95 2.39
N SER A 171 -17.01 3.65 1.74
CA SER A 171 -17.04 2.86 0.51
C SER A 171 -16.39 3.61 -0.66
N ARG A 172 -16.61 4.92 -0.77
CA ARG A 172 -15.95 5.75 -1.79
C ARG A 172 -14.44 5.80 -1.56
N LYS A 173 -13.97 5.99 -0.32
CA LYS A 173 -12.54 5.98 0.03
C LYS A 173 -11.89 4.68 -0.43
N GLY A 174 -12.54 3.57 -0.10
CA GLY A 174 -12.11 2.25 -0.51
C GLY A 174 -12.02 2.03 -2.02
N PHE A 175 -12.97 2.55 -2.79
CA PHE A 175 -12.91 2.49 -4.25
C PHE A 175 -11.70 3.26 -4.79
N TRP A 176 -11.46 4.48 -4.29
CA TRP A 176 -10.33 5.30 -4.74
C TRP A 176 -8.99 4.71 -4.31
N GLU A 177 -8.91 4.02 -3.19
CA GLU A 177 -7.72 3.23 -2.82
C GLU A 177 -7.45 2.09 -3.81
N LEU A 178 -8.48 1.37 -4.28
CA LEU A 178 -8.32 0.36 -5.33
C LEU A 178 -7.80 0.99 -6.62
N VAL A 179 -8.31 2.15 -7.02
CA VAL A 179 -7.87 2.87 -8.21
C VAL A 179 -6.40 3.29 -8.08
N GLY A 180 -6.02 3.84 -6.92
CA GLY A 180 -4.63 4.13 -6.60
C GLY A 180 -3.78 2.87 -6.70
N MET A 181 -4.24 1.76 -6.11
CA MET A 181 -3.51 0.50 -6.15
C MET A 181 -3.31 -0.04 -7.58
N ASP A 182 -4.34 0.00 -8.42
CA ASP A 182 -4.27 -0.42 -9.81
C ASP A 182 -3.21 0.37 -10.59
N ILE A 183 -3.14 1.68 -10.33
CA ILE A 183 -2.13 2.57 -10.92
C ILE A 183 -0.72 2.14 -10.53
N TYR A 184 -0.41 1.91 -9.25
CA TYR A 184 0.98 1.57 -8.90
C TYR A 184 1.36 0.14 -9.28
N PHE A 185 0.41 -0.82 -9.31
CA PHE A 185 0.68 -2.14 -9.86
C PHE A 185 1.12 -2.04 -11.34
N HIS A 186 0.50 -1.13 -12.08
CA HIS A 186 0.86 -0.87 -13.47
C HIS A 186 2.18 -0.10 -13.59
N LEU A 187 2.36 1.00 -12.84
CA LEU A 187 3.54 1.86 -12.92
C LEU A 187 4.81 1.17 -12.42
N ILE A 188 4.73 0.42 -11.32
CA ILE A 188 5.91 -0.07 -10.58
C ILE A 188 6.21 -1.54 -10.89
N HIS A 189 5.21 -2.33 -11.30
CA HIS A 189 5.36 -3.80 -11.48
C HIS A 189 5.03 -4.27 -12.89
N ASP A 190 4.71 -3.35 -13.81
CA ASP A 190 4.31 -3.64 -15.19
C ASP A 190 3.15 -4.64 -15.28
N LYS A 191 2.29 -4.66 -14.25
CA LYS A 191 1.09 -5.50 -14.29
C LYS A 191 0.03 -4.82 -15.17
N PRO A 192 -0.77 -5.60 -15.92
CA PRO A 192 -1.87 -5.03 -16.68
C PRO A 192 -2.93 -4.48 -15.70
N PRO A 193 -3.76 -3.50 -16.10
CA PRO A 193 -4.86 -3.03 -15.25
C PRO A 193 -5.76 -4.19 -14.80
N ALA A 194 -6.01 -4.29 -13.48
CA ALA A 194 -6.97 -5.24 -12.90
C ALA A 194 -8.39 -4.68 -12.90
N ILE A 195 -8.53 -3.36 -12.74
CA ILE A 195 -9.83 -2.71 -12.89
C ILE A 195 -10.16 -2.69 -14.38
N VAL A 196 -11.08 -3.55 -14.79
CA VAL A 196 -11.43 -3.80 -16.20
C VAL A 196 -11.80 -2.49 -16.89
N GLY A 197 -11.28 -2.27 -18.10
CA GLY A 197 -11.25 -0.99 -18.84
C GLY A 197 -12.59 -0.28 -19.14
N GLY A 198 -13.73 -0.80 -18.67
CA GLY A 198 -14.99 -0.04 -18.58
C GLY A 198 -15.25 0.50 -17.16
N ALA A 199 -15.01 -0.32 -16.13
CA ALA A 199 -15.30 0.04 -14.74
C ALA A 199 -14.49 1.23 -14.21
N ARG A 200 -13.32 1.55 -14.81
CA ARG A 200 -12.51 2.71 -14.40
C ARG A 200 -13.00 4.03 -15.01
N TYR A 201 -13.44 4.02 -16.27
CA TYR A 201 -13.89 5.22 -16.98
C TYR A 201 -15.41 5.44 -16.86
N ASP A 202 -16.18 4.37 -16.68
CA ASP A 202 -17.64 4.38 -16.44
C ASP A 202 -17.99 4.34 -14.94
N ALA A 203 -16.98 4.40 -14.05
CA ALA A 203 -17.19 4.47 -12.60
C ALA A 203 -18.02 5.70 -12.25
N GLN A 204 -19.13 5.46 -11.55
CA GLN A 204 -19.97 6.50 -10.97
C GLN A 204 -19.68 6.54 -9.48
N VAL A 205 -18.47 7.00 -9.15
CA VAL A 205 -18.01 7.17 -7.77
C VAL A 205 -17.38 8.55 -7.65
N ASN A 206 -18.03 9.40 -6.88
CA ASN A 206 -17.55 10.72 -6.52
C ASN A 206 -16.29 10.59 -5.65
N LEU A 207 -15.49 11.64 -5.60
CA LEU A 207 -14.47 11.75 -4.57
C LEU A 207 -15.15 11.79 -3.19
N PRO A 208 -14.64 11.05 -2.18
CA PRO A 208 -15.07 11.16 -0.80
C PRO A 208 -15.21 12.62 -0.34
N TRP A 209 -16.27 12.91 0.41
CA TRP A 209 -16.40 14.19 1.07
C TRP A 209 -15.30 14.34 2.11
N VAL A 210 -14.62 15.48 2.03
CA VAL A 210 -13.70 15.94 3.06
C VAL A 210 -14.54 16.67 4.11
N THR A 211 -14.61 16.15 5.34
CA THR A 211 -15.14 16.93 6.46
C THR A 211 -14.26 18.16 6.63
N ALA A 212 -14.88 19.34 6.75
CA ALA A 212 -14.13 20.58 6.85
C ALA A 212 -13.16 20.54 8.04
N LEU A 213 -11.88 20.82 7.77
CA LEU A 213 -10.86 21.03 8.79
C LEU A 213 -11.33 22.12 9.76
N GLY A 214 -11.44 21.75 11.04
CA GLY A 214 -11.60 22.69 12.14
C GLY A 214 -12.89 22.55 12.93
N LEU A 215 -12.74 22.21 14.22
CA LEU A 215 -13.18 23.05 15.35
C LEU A 215 -12.91 22.43 16.74
N GLN A 216 -12.09 21.38 16.87
CA GLN A 216 -11.71 20.85 18.18
C GLN A 216 -10.22 20.53 18.26
N GLN A 217 -9.56 21.01 19.33
CA GLN A 217 -8.21 20.59 19.68
C GLN A 217 -8.30 19.26 20.43
N SER A 218 -8.37 18.15 19.69
CA SER A 218 -8.25 16.78 20.22
C SER A 218 -7.26 15.99 19.35
N GLU A 219 -6.65 14.94 19.90
CA GLU A 219 -5.76 14.03 19.14
C GLU A 219 -6.50 13.36 17.96
N GLU A 220 -7.81 13.17 18.10
CA GLU A 220 -8.69 12.68 17.03
C GLU A 220 -8.80 13.68 15.87
N ALA A 221 -8.79 14.98 16.15
CA ALA A 221 -8.84 16.01 15.13
C ALA A 221 -7.55 16.03 14.30
N GLU A 222 -6.36 16.00 14.92
CA GLU A 222 -5.07 15.97 14.21
C GLU A 222 -4.93 14.75 13.29
N THR A 223 -5.44 13.59 13.74
CA THR A 223 -5.53 12.37 12.94
C THR A 223 -6.40 12.59 11.71
N GLU A 224 -7.62 13.12 11.86
CA GLU A 224 -8.53 13.39 10.74
C GLU A 224 -7.96 14.40 9.72
N GLU A 225 -7.15 15.37 10.17
CA GLU A 225 -6.47 16.31 9.27
C GLU A 225 -5.45 15.61 8.37
N ILE A 226 -4.63 14.72 8.93
CA ILE A 226 -3.59 13.97 8.20
C ILE A 226 -4.22 13.09 7.12
N THR A 227 -5.33 12.45 7.45
CA THR A 227 -6.06 11.53 6.56
C THR A 227 -6.70 12.26 5.40
N THR A 228 -7.31 13.40 5.72
CA THR A 228 -7.88 14.29 4.72
C THR A 228 -6.81 14.79 3.77
N LEU A 229 -5.67 15.24 4.31
CA LEU A 229 -4.52 15.68 3.54
C LEU A 229 -4.00 14.58 2.62
N ARG A 230 -3.79 13.37 3.17
CA ARG A 230 -3.37 12.19 2.40
C ARG A 230 -4.33 11.91 1.25
N PHE A 231 -5.63 11.85 1.52
CA PHE A 231 -6.64 11.58 0.50
C PHE A 231 -6.60 12.62 -0.63
N LEU A 232 -6.48 13.91 -0.31
CA LEU A 232 -6.41 14.99 -1.31
C LEU A 232 -5.16 14.88 -2.20
N ILE A 233 -4.01 14.60 -1.60
CA ILE A 233 -2.75 14.43 -2.32
C ILE A 233 -2.80 13.16 -3.17
N ASP A 234 -3.25 12.04 -2.61
CA ASP A 234 -3.37 10.74 -3.32
C ASP A 234 -4.30 10.84 -4.51
N SER A 235 -5.44 11.52 -4.36
CA SER A 235 -6.39 11.74 -5.45
C SER A 235 -5.76 12.56 -6.59
N ARG A 236 -5.15 13.71 -6.27
CA ARG A 236 -4.50 14.58 -7.28
C ARG A 236 -3.33 13.88 -7.96
N ARG A 237 -2.53 13.14 -7.20
CA ARG A 237 -1.43 12.32 -7.71
C ARG A 237 -1.96 11.23 -8.66
N SER A 238 -3.04 10.55 -8.30
CA SER A 238 -3.66 9.51 -9.14
C SER A 238 -4.09 10.04 -10.51
N PHE A 239 -4.62 11.27 -10.59
CA PHE A 239 -4.95 11.90 -11.87
C PHE A 239 -3.70 12.21 -12.72
N ILE A 240 -2.62 12.67 -12.11
CA ILE A 240 -1.34 12.90 -12.82
C ILE A 240 -0.80 11.57 -13.36
N LEU A 241 -0.87 10.51 -12.56
CA LEU A 241 -0.43 9.18 -12.98
C LEU A 241 -1.32 8.60 -14.08
N MET A 242 -2.63 8.82 -14.04
CA MET A 242 -3.53 8.45 -15.13
C MET A 242 -3.15 9.13 -16.45
N GLU A 243 -2.86 10.43 -16.41
CA GLU A 243 -2.39 11.21 -17.56
C GLU A 243 -1.08 10.61 -18.11
N PHE A 244 -0.13 10.28 -17.22
CA PHE A 244 1.13 9.63 -17.61
C PHE A 244 0.91 8.27 -18.28
N LEU A 245 0.10 7.40 -17.69
CA LEU A 245 -0.15 6.06 -18.23
C LEU A 245 -0.82 6.13 -19.61
N GLN A 246 -1.73 7.09 -19.80
CA GLN A 246 -2.32 7.33 -21.12
C GLN A 246 -1.29 7.83 -22.15
N LEU A 247 -0.38 8.73 -21.76
CA LEU A 247 0.73 9.16 -22.62
C LEU A 247 1.63 7.98 -23.00
N LEU A 248 1.94 7.12 -22.04
CA LEU A 248 2.79 5.94 -22.23
C LEU A 248 2.16 4.94 -23.20
N GLU A 249 0.87 4.63 -23.03
CA GLU A 249 0.14 3.73 -23.93
C GLU A 249 0.07 4.29 -25.36
N ASN A 250 -0.15 5.60 -25.51
CA ASN A 250 -0.13 6.25 -26.82
C ASN A 250 1.26 6.18 -27.48
N ALA A 251 2.32 6.36 -26.71
CA ALA A 251 3.70 6.31 -27.20
C ALA A 251 4.13 4.90 -27.65
N LYS A 252 3.61 3.85 -27.02
CA LYS A 252 3.80 2.45 -27.45
C LYS A 252 3.21 2.18 -28.83
N VAL A 253 2.10 2.84 -29.17
CA VAL A 253 1.46 2.71 -30.50
C VAL A 253 2.16 3.57 -31.54
N LYS A 254 2.55 4.80 -31.16
CA LYS A 254 3.21 5.75 -32.05
C LYS A 254 4.35 6.45 -31.29
N PRO A 255 5.62 6.29 -31.73
CA PRO A 255 6.75 6.94 -31.08
C PRO A 255 6.54 8.45 -30.95
N ASP A 256 6.66 8.96 -29.72
CA ASP A 256 6.54 10.38 -29.39
C ASP A 256 7.90 10.90 -28.92
N LEU A 257 8.53 11.74 -29.75
CA LEU A 257 9.84 12.35 -29.46
C LEU A 257 9.79 13.30 -28.26
N GLU A 258 8.59 13.77 -27.87
CA GLU A 258 8.39 14.64 -26.72
C GLU A 258 7.98 13.86 -25.46
N LEU A 259 7.94 12.52 -25.49
CA LEU A 259 7.48 11.69 -24.37
C LEU A 259 8.20 12.03 -23.06
N VAL A 260 9.54 12.13 -23.11
CA VAL A 260 10.36 12.44 -21.94
C VAL A 260 10.02 13.83 -21.40
N SER A 261 9.96 14.86 -22.26
CA SER A 261 9.65 16.23 -21.83
C SER A 261 8.22 16.37 -21.28
N LYS A 262 7.23 15.70 -21.89
CA LYS A 262 5.86 15.63 -21.36
C LYS A 262 5.83 14.93 -20.00
N THR A 263 6.62 13.88 -19.83
CA THR A 263 6.75 13.16 -18.55
C THR A 263 7.40 14.02 -17.47
N GLU A 264 8.45 14.78 -17.81
CA GLU A 264 9.07 15.74 -16.90
C GLU A 264 8.06 16.81 -16.43
N ALA A 265 7.21 17.30 -17.34
CA ALA A 265 6.15 18.24 -16.97
C ALA A 265 5.16 17.62 -15.96
N LEU A 266 4.82 16.34 -16.09
CA LEU A 266 4.01 15.63 -15.09
C LEU A 266 4.76 15.43 -13.77
N CYS A 267 6.06 15.13 -13.80
CA CYS A 267 6.88 15.03 -12.60
C CYS A 267 6.90 16.36 -11.83
N HIS A 268 7.03 17.49 -12.52
CA HIS A 268 6.92 18.81 -11.89
C HIS A 268 5.53 19.10 -11.31
N LYS A 269 4.44 18.59 -11.92
CA LYS A 269 3.10 18.66 -11.29
C LYS A 269 3.07 17.91 -9.95
N VAL A 270 3.77 16.78 -9.82
CA VAL A 270 3.90 16.04 -8.55
C VAL A 270 4.72 16.83 -7.53
N GLU A 271 5.85 17.40 -7.93
CA GLU A 271 6.66 18.24 -7.03
C GLU A 271 5.88 19.47 -6.54
N ALA A 272 5.22 20.19 -7.44
CA ALA A 272 4.41 21.35 -7.11
C ALA A 272 3.23 21.00 -6.19
N LEU A 273 2.65 19.82 -6.34
CA LEU A 273 1.64 19.30 -5.41
C LEU A 273 2.25 19.14 -4.00
N TYR A 274 3.45 18.58 -3.89
CA TYR A 274 4.07 18.32 -2.59
C TYR A 274 4.53 19.60 -1.90
N GLU A 275 5.03 20.56 -2.67
CA GLU A 275 5.38 21.89 -2.19
C GLU A 275 4.13 22.66 -1.74
N GLN A 276 3.05 22.63 -2.52
CA GLN A 276 1.78 23.31 -2.18
C GLN A 276 1.23 22.88 -0.81
N TRP A 277 1.41 21.61 -0.46
CA TRP A 277 0.90 21.03 0.78
C TRP A 277 1.98 20.87 1.86
N GLU A 278 3.20 21.37 1.62
CA GLU A 278 4.33 21.34 2.55
C GLU A 278 4.62 19.94 3.13
N VAL A 279 4.50 18.89 2.30
CA VAL A 279 4.55 17.48 2.75
C VAL A 279 5.82 17.17 3.54
N ASP A 280 6.96 17.70 3.11
CA ASP A 280 8.25 17.48 3.78
C ASP A 280 8.29 18.09 5.19
N GLU A 281 7.68 19.26 5.39
CA GLU A 281 7.62 19.92 6.71
C GLU A 281 6.67 19.19 7.65
N TRP A 282 5.57 18.66 7.12
CA TRP A 282 4.68 17.78 7.88
C TRP A 282 5.38 16.51 8.36
N VAL A 283 6.17 15.85 7.50
CA VAL A 283 6.94 14.67 7.93
C VAL A 283 7.92 15.03 9.05
N LYS A 284 8.66 16.14 8.92
CA LYS A 284 9.58 16.61 9.98
C LYS A 284 8.88 16.92 11.29
N LYS A 285 7.70 17.57 11.24
CA LYS A 285 6.89 17.89 12.41
C LYS A 285 6.40 16.63 13.12
N ILE A 286 5.95 15.64 12.36
CA ILE A 286 5.39 14.40 12.91
C ILE A 286 6.45 13.43 13.42
N ILE A 287 7.71 13.50 12.98
CA ILE A 287 8.78 12.70 13.62
C ILE A 287 8.91 13.02 15.12
N VAL A 288 8.48 14.22 15.54
CA VAL A 288 8.52 14.68 16.93
C VAL A 288 7.25 14.30 17.71
N SER A 289 6.11 14.10 17.04
CA SER A 289 4.84 13.67 17.65
C SER A 289 4.58 12.19 17.35
N ASP A 290 4.36 11.36 18.38
CA ASP A 290 4.29 9.89 18.26
C ASP A 290 3.23 9.33 17.26
N GLY A 291 2.36 10.18 16.71
CA GLY A 291 1.22 9.80 15.84
C GLY A 291 1.55 9.73 14.35
N GLN A 292 0.92 8.79 13.63
CA GLN A 292 0.76 8.71 12.16
C GLN A 292 1.98 8.99 11.23
N LEU A 293 3.22 9.00 11.75
CA LEU A 293 4.46 9.14 10.96
C LEU A 293 4.48 8.23 9.73
N TRP A 294 3.93 7.04 9.90
CA TRP A 294 3.77 6.04 8.86
C TRP A 294 3.02 6.52 7.62
N THR A 295 1.89 7.16 7.85
CA THR A 295 0.95 7.62 6.83
C THR A 295 1.59 8.71 5.98
N LEU A 296 2.21 9.72 6.61
CA LEU A 296 2.81 10.83 5.88
C LEU A 296 4.16 10.51 5.26
N ALA A 297 5.02 9.74 5.93
CA ALA A 297 6.28 9.35 5.32
C ALA A 297 6.07 8.38 4.16
N GLY A 298 5.04 7.52 4.25
CA GLY A 298 4.54 6.73 3.13
C GLY A 298 4.10 7.59 1.97
N LEU A 299 3.20 8.55 2.25
CA LEU A 299 2.72 9.51 1.27
C LEU A 299 3.87 10.17 0.53
N ALA A 300 4.85 10.73 1.26
CA ALA A 300 6.02 11.40 0.71
C ALA A 300 6.87 10.48 -0.18
N MET A 301 7.22 9.29 0.32
CA MET A 301 8.01 8.33 -0.46
C MET A 301 7.30 7.92 -1.75
N GLU A 302 6.00 7.67 -1.71
CA GLU A 302 5.23 7.23 -2.87
C GLU A 302 5.29 8.22 -4.05
N GLY A 303 5.19 9.53 -3.81
CA GLY A 303 5.24 10.50 -4.92
C GLY A 303 6.63 10.65 -5.53
N TYR A 304 7.69 10.65 -4.72
CA TYR A 304 9.04 10.67 -5.27
C TYR A 304 9.36 9.36 -6.01
N ILE A 305 8.87 8.22 -5.53
CA ILE A 305 8.96 6.95 -6.25
C ILE A 305 8.21 7.03 -7.58
N CYS A 306 7.03 7.64 -7.61
CA CYS A 306 6.30 7.86 -8.87
C CYS A 306 7.13 8.64 -9.89
N ILE A 307 7.81 9.72 -9.47
CA ILE A 307 8.70 10.49 -10.36
C ILE A 307 9.78 9.59 -10.95
N LEU A 308 10.43 8.75 -10.13
CA LEU A 308 11.45 7.82 -10.58
C LEU A 308 10.91 6.85 -11.65
N PHE A 309 9.77 6.21 -11.40
CA PHE A 309 9.19 5.24 -12.32
C PHE A 309 8.63 5.88 -13.59
N MET A 310 8.02 7.06 -13.50
CA MET A 310 7.54 7.79 -14.69
C MET A 310 8.70 8.08 -15.64
N LEU A 311 9.81 8.64 -15.12
CA LEU A 311 11.00 8.95 -15.93
C LEU A 311 11.65 7.69 -16.49
N CYS A 312 11.76 6.64 -15.68
CA CYS A 312 12.29 5.34 -16.12
C CYS A 312 11.48 4.77 -17.30
N HIS A 313 10.15 4.74 -17.18
CA HIS A 313 9.26 4.26 -18.24
C HIS A 313 9.32 5.11 -19.50
N ALA A 314 9.37 6.43 -19.36
CA ALA A 314 9.44 7.34 -20.49
C ALA A 314 10.74 7.17 -21.29
N ILE A 315 11.89 7.10 -20.61
CA ILE A 315 13.20 6.88 -21.26
C ILE A 315 13.26 5.49 -21.89
N THR A 316 12.82 4.46 -21.17
CA THR A 316 12.81 3.08 -21.69
C THR A 316 11.95 2.97 -22.95
N THR A 317 10.78 3.63 -22.96
CA THR A 317 9.88 3.62 -24.12
C THR A 317 10.43 4.45 -25.27
N ALA A 318 11.08 5.58 -24.99
CA ALA A 318 11.70 6.42 -26.03
C ALA A 318 12.92 5.76 -26.68
N ASN A 319 13.67 4.93 -25.93
CA ASN A 319 14.92 4.30 -26.35
C ASN A 319 14.83 2.77 -26.53
N PHE A 320 13.61 2.24 -26.69
CA PHE A 320 13.34 0.79 -26.65
C PHE A 320 14.18 -0.04 -27.64
N ASP A 321 14.46 0.48 -28.83
CA ASP A 321 15.24 -0.21 -29.87
C ASP A 321 16.71 0.25 -29.95
N THR A 322 17.12 1.26 -29.18
CA THR A 322 18.37 2.00 -29.40
C THR A 322 19.41 1.80 -28.31
N MET A 323 19.01 1.38 -27.09
CA MET A 323 19.91 1.30 -25.94
C MET A 323 19.78 -0.03 -25.19
N GLU A 324 20.91 -0.51 -24.66
CA GLU A 324 20.94 -1.61 -23.71
C GLU A 324 20.38 -1.17 -22.36
N SER A 325 19.78 -2.10 -21.60
CA SER A 325 19.14 -1.81 -20.30
C SER A 325 20.04 -1.06 -19.32
N GLU A 326 21.33 -1.44 -19.23
CA GLU A 326 22.27 -0.78 -18.32
C GLU A 326 22.55 0.68 -18.71
N ALA A 327 22.48 1.02 -20.01
CA ALA A 327 22.69 2.38 -20.48
C ALA A 327 21.47 3.27 -20.19
N ILE A 328 20.26 2.70 -20.25
CA ILE A 328 19.01 3.37 -19.87
C ILE A 328 19.03 3.72 -18.38
N ASP A 329 19.45 2.78 -17.52
CA ASP A 329 19.54 3.02 -16.08
C ASP A 329 20.49 4.19 -15.74
N ILE A 330 21.63 4.28 -16.44
CA ILE A 330 22.58 5.37 -16.30
C ILE A 330 21.99 6.71 -16.77
N GLU A 331 21.23 6.71 -17.86
CA GLU A 331 20.58 7.92 -18.38
C GLU A 331 19.51 8.44 -17.40
N VAL A 332 18.64 7.55 -16.92
CA VAL A 332 17.63 7.87 -15.90
C VAL A 332 18.29 8.44 -14.64
N ALA A 333 19.38 7.82 -14.16
CA ALA A 333 20.10 8.25 -12.97
C ALA A 333 20.79 9.62 -13.12
N ARG A 334 21.08 10.06 -14.34
CA ARG A 334 21.69 11.38 -14.60
C ARG A 334 20.69 12.53 -14.63
N LEU A 335 19.40 12.23 -14.75
CA LEU A 335 18.38 13.28 -14.75
C LEU A 335 18.34 14.01 -13.39
N PRO A 336 18.35 15.36 -13.37
CA PRO A 336 18.29 16.13 -12.14
C PRO A 336 17.07 15.80 -11.27
N LEU A 337 15.92 15.54 -11.91
CA LEU A 337 14.68 15.14 -11.23
C LEU A 337 14.82 13.79 -10.53
N THR A 338 15.42 12.80 -11.18
CA THR A 338 15.68 11.48 -10.60
C THR A 338 16.62 11.58 -9.39
N LEU A 339 17.69 12.36 -9.50
CA LEU A 339 18.63 12.59 -8.40
C LEU A 339 17.98 13.30 -7.21
N LYS A 340 17.11 14.28 -7.48
CA LYS A 340 16.36 14.96 -6.43
C LYS A 340 15.38 14.00 -5.75
N ALA A 341 14.54 13.31 -6.53
CA ALA A 341 13.54 12.38 -6.01
C ALA A 341 14.18 11.24 -5.18
N SER A 342 15.26 10.64 -5.68
CA SER A 342 16.00 9.59 -4.94
C SER A 342 16.55 10.09 -3.61
N ARG A 343 17.11 11.31 -3.55
CA ARG A 343 17.56 11.93 -2.29
C ARG A 343 16.42 12.11 -1.30
N HIS A 344 15.24 12.57 -1.74
CA HIS A 344 14.08 12.67 -0.85
C HIS A 344 13.66 11.30 -0.32
N VAL A 345 13.58 10.26 -1.16
CA VAL A 345 13.27 8.89 -0.72
C VAL A 345 14.26 8.41 0.34
N LEU A 346 15.57 8.60 0.11
CA LEU A 346 16.61 8.20 1.05
C LEU A 346 16.54 8.98 2.37
N GLN A 347 16.28 10.29 2.32
CA GLN A 347 16.09 11.11 3.52
C GLN A 347 14.90 10.61 4.33
N MET A 348 13.75 10.34 3.69
CA MET A 348 12.58 9.82 4.39
C MET A 348 12.83 8.42 4.98
N ALA A 349 13.54 7.55 4.26
CA ALA A 349 13.91 6.23 4.76
C ALA A 349 14.85 6.31 5.98
N ASP A 350 15.85 7.21 5.96
CA ASP A 350 16.74 7.43 7.10
C ASP A 350 15.98 7.96 8.32
N LEU A 351 15.09 8.94 8.11
CA LEU A 351 14.24 9.48 9.17
C LEU A 351 13.38 8.38 9.82
N LEU A 352 12.77 7.51 9.02
CA LEU A 352 11.96 6.39 9.53
C LEU A 352 12.80 5.33 10.26
N LEU A 353 13.99 5.00 9.75
CA LEU A 353 14.91 4.06 10.41
C LEU A 353 15.45 4.58 11.73
N ASN A 354 15.60 5.91 11.86
CA ASN A 354 16.01 6.54 13.10
C ASN A 354 14.86 6.62 14.11
N ALA A 355 13.63 6.81 13.65
CA ALA A 355 12.43 6.73 14.49
C ALA A 355 12.12 5.29 14.95
N MET A 356 12.54 4.26 14.20
CA MET A 356 12.28 2.84 14.53
C MET A 356 13.57 1.98 14.50
N PRO A 357 14.36 1.98 15.59
CA PRO A 357 15.64 1.27 15.64
C PRO A 357 15.54 -0.25 15.46
N SER A 358 14.41 -0.87 15.82
CA SER A 358 14.16 -2.31 15.69
C SER A 358 14.18 -2.80 14.24
N TRP A 359 14.17 -1.88 13.27
CA TRP A 359 14.14 -2.18 11.84
C TRP A 359 15.49 -2.04 11.14
N ARG A 360 16.52 -1.60 11.87
CA ARG A 360 17.88 -1.62 11.32
C ARG A 360 18.24 -3.07 10.98
N PRO A 361 18.59 -3.38 9.72
CA PRO A 361 18.98 -4.73 9.37
C PRO A 361 20.19 -5.13 10.21
N SER A 362 20.09 -6.26 10.92
CA SER A 362 21.26 -6.87 11.53
C SER A 362 22.23 -7.25 10.41
N ARG A 363 23.47 -6.75 10.45
CA ARG A 363 24.53 -7.01 9.45
C ARG A 363 24.75 -8.52 9.15
N SER A 364 24.24 -9.43 9.97
CA SER A 364 24.34 -10.88 9.84
C SER A 364 23.29 -11.55 8.95
N HIS A 365 22.25 -10.85 8.49
CA HIS A 365 21.10 -11.47 7.80
C HIS A 365 20.67 -10.76 6.50
N LEU A 366 21.59 -10.14 5.79
CA LEU A 366 21.37 -9.79 4.38
C LEU A 366 21.34 -11.10 3.57
N PRO A 367 20.18 -11.53 3.05
CA PRO A 367 20.16 -12.72 2.22
C PRO A 367 20.77 -12.37 0.87
N SER A 368 21.72 -13.18 0.42
CA SER A 368 22.33 -13.12 -0.90
C SER A 368 21.29 -13.47 -1.99
N TYR A 369 20.37 -12.56 -2.31
CA TYR A 369 19.46 -12.70 -3.44
C TYR A 369 20.10 -12.10 -4.69
N LYS A 370 21.02 -12.82 -5.31
CA LYS A 370 21.78 -12.31 -6.47
C LYS A 370 21.05 -12.27 -7.80
N HIS A 371 19.81 -12.76 -7.92
CA HIS A 371 19.08 -12.71 -9.19
C HIS A 371 17.58 -12.57 -8.96
N THR A 372 16.97 -11.68 -9.75
CA THR A 372 15.53 -11.32 -9.85
C THR A 372 15.11 -10.13 -8.98
N TYR A 373 15.56 -8.95 -9.36
CA TYR A 373 15.10 -7.70 -8.76
C TYR A 373 13.99 -7.09 -9.62
N ARG A 374 12.75 -7.24 -9.15
CA ARG A 374 11.63 -6.43 -9.63
C ARG A 374 11.03 -5.70 -8.44
N THR A 375 10.74 -4.45 -8.70
CA THR A 375 10.42 -3.42 -7.74
C THR A 375 9.01 -3.62 -7.21
N HIS A 376 8.77 -3.79 -5.89
CA HIS A 376 7.42 -3.64 -5.30
C HIS A 376 7.30 -2.35 -4.46
N THR A 377 6.14 -1.85 -4.03
CA THR A 377 6.00 -0.81 -2.96
C THR A 377 4.54 -0.62 -2.56
N TRP A 378 4.16 -0.99 -1.33
CA TRP A 378 2.80 -0.80 -0.79
C TRP A 378 2.75 -0.52 0.72
N SER A 379 3.91 -0.31 1.34
CA SER A 379 4.05 -0.10 2.78
C SER A 379 5.33 0.69 2.98
N PRO A 380 5.36 1.75 3.80
CA PRO A 380 6.61 2.44 4.15
C PRO A 380 7.67 1.46 4.68
N THR A 381 7.30 0.26 5.18
CA THR A 381 8.21 -0.81 5.64
C THR A 381 8.92 -1.44 4.50
N TYR A 382 8.13 -1.68 3.47
CA TYR A 382 8.56 -2.20 2.22
C TYR A 382 9.42 -1.13 1.54
N CYS A 383 9.00 0.14 1.53
CA CYS A 383 9.80 1.26 0.99
C CYS A 383 11.12 1.42 1.74
N ILE A 384 11.18 1.30 3.07
CA ILE A 384 12.42 1.39 3.87
C ILE A 384 13.33 0.17 3.64
N ARG A 385 12.79 -1.07 3.75
CA ARG A 385 13.57 -2.30 3.53
C ARG A 385 14.08 -2.39 2.11
N LYS A 386 13.27 -1.96 1.15
CA LYS A 386 13.69 -1.84 -0.24
C LYS A 386 14.54 -0.62 -0.49
N SER A 387 14.40 0.51 0.21
CA SER A 387 15.38 1.61 0.14
C SER A 387 16.76 1.10 0.52
N HIS A 388 16.84 0.18 1.49
CA HIS A 388 18.07 -0.49 1.89
C HIS A 388 18.58 -1.53 0.85
N MET A 389 17.70 -2.19 0.08
CA MET A 389 18.08 -3.09 -1.03
C MET A 389 18.39 -2.33 -2.33
N VAL A 390 17.63 -1.28 -2.64
CA VAL A 390 17.89 -0.30 -3.71
C VAL A 390 19.17 0.46 -3.37
N LEU A 391 19.51 0.67 -2.09
CA LEU A 391 20.84 1.14 -1.68
C LEU A 391 21.92 0.09 -1.99
N GLU A 392 21.67 -1.22 -1.92
CA GLU A 392 22.64 -2.26 -2.32
C GLU A 392 22.74 -2.46 -3.84
N GLU A 393 21.64 -2.34 -4.56
CA GLU A 393 21.62 -2.33 -6.03
C GLU A 393 22.13 -1.01 -6.62
N MET A 394 21.99 0.10 -5.89
CA MET A 394 22.57 1.39 -6.21
C MET A 394 23.88 1.70 -5.50
N LEU A 395 24.42 0.79 -4.70
CA LEU A 395 25.75 0.89 -4.09
C LEU A 395 26.88 0.88 -5.14
N PRO A 396 26.77 0.20 -6.29
CA PRO A 396 27.67 0.45 -7.43
C PRO A 396 27.55 1.88 -7.98
N TYR A 397 26.37 2.50 -7.90
CA TYR A 397 26.09 3.84 -8.45
C TYR A 397 26.38 5.00 -7.47
N CYS A 398 26.41 4.73 -6.15
CA CYS A 398 26.87 5.69 -5.13
C CYS A 398 28.40 5.72 -4.99
N ASN A 399 29.10 4.67 -5.44
CA ASN A 399 30.57 4.61 -5.46
C ASN A 399 31.23 5.53 -6.50
N VAL A 400 30.44 6.22 -7.35
CA VAL A 400 30.96 7.25 -8.26
C VAL A 400 31.12 8.62 -7.56
N PHE A 401 30.59 8.81 -6.35
CA PHE A 401 30.69 10.07 -5.60
C PHE A 401 31.44 9.93 -4.25
N SER A 402 32.21 8.86 -4.08
CA SER A 402 33.20 8.72 -3.00
C SER A 402 34.62 9.10 -3.49
N MET A 403 34.73 10.12 -4.34
CA MET A 403 35.95 10.89 -4.55
C MET A 403 35.52 12.30 -4.99
N ASP A 404 35.07 13.09 -4.02
CA ASP A 404 35.53 14.47 -3.77
C ASP A 404 34.82 15.08 -2.55
#